data_AF-A0A7S0SC06-F1
#
_entry.id   AF-A0A7S0SC06-F1
#
_cell.length_a   1.000
_cell.length_b   1.000
_cell.length_c   1.000
_cell.angle_alpha   90.00
_cell.angle_beta   90.00
_cell.angle_gamma   90.00
#
_symmetry.space_group_name_H-M   'P 1'
#
loop_
_entity.id
_entity.type
_entity.pdbx_description
1 polymer ?
#
loop_
_entity_poly.entity_id
_entity_poly.type
_entity_poly.pdbx_seq_one_letter_code
_entity_poly.pdbx_strand_id
1 'polypeptide(L)'
;GGGIMRRRATSSRELAAVAERYGIIVSIDNTSVPGMTRITVRAADFTGILRTVTRVLTAEDLTVRCAKIETVKGVAMDVIDVTDGPDEGGARVAEDDVERVRGRILQALVDTAAASRTKGEGDGGVGRQHAEERTRG
;
A
#
# COMPACT_ATOMS: atom_id res chain seq x y z
N GLY A 1 13.59 28.96 -8.33
CA GLY A 1 12.84 28.80 -7.07
C GLY A 1 12.15 27.46 -7.09
N GLY A 2 12.55 26.55 -6.23
CA GLY A 2 11.95 25.22 -6.11
C GLY A 2 12.26 24.72 -4.71
N GLY A 3 11.35 24.97 -3.76
CA GLY A 3 11.50 24.48 -2.40
C GLY A 3 11.47 22.97 -2.45
N ILE A 4 12.62 22.34 -2.17
CA ILE A 4 12.70 20.90 -1.98
C ILE A 4 11.82 20.60 -0.77
N MET A 5 10.59 20.14 -1.03
CA MET A 5 9.68 19.66 0.00
C MET A 5 10.33 18.43 0.62
N ARG A 6 11.09 18.65 1.69
CA ARG A 6 11.69 17.58 2.49
C ARG A 6 10.52 16.77 3.01
N ARG A 7 10.33 15.58 2.46
CA ARG A 7 9.33 14.62 2.94
C ARG A 7 9.67 14.37 4.41
N ARG A 8 8.86 14.90 5.32
CA ARG A 8 9.07 14.74 6.76
C ARG A 8 8.93 13.24 7.04
N ALA A 9 9.91 12.65 7.72
CA ALA A 9 9.75 11.29 8.21
C ALA A 9 8.56 11.29 9.18
N THR A 10 7.56 10.45 8.88
CA THR A 10 6.37 10.28 9.72
C THR A 10 6.82 9.80 11.10
N SER A 11 6.39 10.46 12.17
CA SER A 11 6.77 10.05 13.53
C SER A 11 6.22 8.65 13.84
N SER A 12 6.86 7.87 14.71
CA SER A 12 6.41 6.51 15.05
C SER A 12 4.95 6.47 15.55
N ARG A 13 4.52 7.50 16.29
CA ARG A 13 3.13 7.63 16.75
C ARG A 13 2.15 7.91 15.62
N GLU A 14 2.53 8.78 14.69
CA GLU A 14 1.73 9.11 13.52
C GLU A 14 1.62 7.92 12.57
N LEU A 15 2.71 7.16 12.42
CA LEU A 15 2.72 5.92 11.65
C LEU A 15 1.71 4.92 12.22
N ALA A 16 1.77 4.67 13.53
CA ALA A 16 0.82 3.77 14.20
C ALA A 16 -0.62 4.25 14.04
N ALA A 17 -0.89 5.54 14.23
CA ALA A 17 -2.23 6.10 14.11
C ALA A 17 -2.81 6.01 12.68
N VAL A 18 -1.98 6.17 11.64
CA VAL A 18 -2.42 6.00 10.25
C VAL A 18 -2.61 4.52 9.93
N ALA A 19 -1.67 3.66 10.32
CA ALA A 19 -1.79 2.22 10.10
C ALA A 19 -3.06 1.65 10.75
N GLU A 20 -3.35 2.03 11.99
CA GLU A 20 -4.58 1.63 12.70
C GLU A 20 -5.84 2.10 11.97
N ARG A 21 -5.90 3.38 11.58
CA ARG A 21 -7.05 3.97 10.87
C ARG A 21 -7.40 3.22 9.58
N TYR A 22 -6.38 2.86 8.80
CA TYR A 22 -6.55 2.14 7.55
C TYR A 22 -6.47 0.62 7.72
N GLY A 23 -6.35 0.10 8.95
CA GLY A 23 -6.18 -1.32 9.23
C GLY A 23 -5.01 -1.96 8.46
N ILE A 24 -3.91 -1.21 8.27
CA ILE A 24 -2.73 -1.64 7.52
C ILE A 24 -1.97 -2.68 8.34
N ILE A 25 -1.89 -3.89 7.82
CA ILE A 25 -1.13 -5.00 8.37
C ILE A 25 -0.22 -5.53 7.26
N VAL A 26 1.06 -5.66 7.59
CA VAL A 26 2.07 -6.31 6.75
C VAL A 26 2.66 -7.47 7.53
N SER A 27 2.50 -8.68 7.01
CA SER A 27 3.14 -9.89 7.53
C SER A 27 4.06 -10.49 6.47
N ILE A 28 5.21 -10.97 6.91
CA ILE A 28 6.19 -11.66 6.06
C ILE A 28 6.42 -13.05 6.66
N ASP A 29 6.42 -14.07 5.81
CA ASP A 29 6.59 -15.46 6.19
C ASP A 29 7.55 -16.17 5.21
N ASN A 30 8.61 -16.75 5.76
CA ASN A 30 9.65 -17.49 5.04
C ASN A 30 9.42 -19.01 5.03
N THR A 31 8.29 -19.48 5.57
CA THR A 31 8.06 -20.91 5.83
C THR A 31 6.93 -21.52 5.01
N SER A 32 5.90 -20.75 4.62
CA SER A 32 4.74 -21.30 3.87
C SER A 32 5.04 -21.67 2.43
N VAL A 33 6.13 -21.16 1.84
CA VAL A 33 6.50 -21.42 0.44
C VAL A 33 7.98 -21.81 0.37
N PRO A 34 8.32 -23.04 -0.07
CA PRO A 34 9.72 -23.46 -0.20
C PRO A 34 10.51 -22.53 -1.13
N GLY A 35 11.65 -22.05 -0.65
CA GLY A 35 12.58 -21.21 -1.43
C GLY A 35 12.12 -19.76 -1.66
N MET A 36 10.97 -19.35 -1.12
CA MET A 36 10.41 -18.02 -1.33
C MET A 36 9.98 -17.37 -0.01
N THR A 37 9.78 -16.05 -0.07
CA THR A 37 9.19 -15.27 1.01
C THR A 37 7.78 -14.86 0.63
N ARG A 38 6.81 -15.15 1.49
CA ARG A 38 5.43 -14.70 1.32
C ARG A 38 5.21 -13.39 2.07
N ILE A 39 4.73 -12.38 1.36
CA ILE A 39 4.35 -11.07 1.91
C ILE A 39 2.83 -10.94 1.79
N THR A 40 2.16 -10.71 2.91
CA THR A 40 0.72 -10.44 2.95
C THR A 40 0.48 -9.00 3.37
N VAL A 41 -0.31 -8.27 2.59
CA VAL A 41 -0.73 -6.91 2.87
C VAL A 41 -2.24 -6.88 3.01
N ARG A 42 -2.72 -6.36 4.14
CA ARG A 42 -4.13 -6.08 4.38
C ARG A 42 -4.31 -4.62 4.70
N ALA A 43 -5.25 -3.94 4.06
CA ALA A 43 -5.60 -2.55 4.35
C ALA A 43 -7.02 -2.22 3.85
N ALA A 44 -7.68 -1.23 4.45
CA ALA A 44 -8.80 -0.56 3.81
C ALA A 44 -8.34 -0.04 2.43
N ASP A 45 -9.18 -0.16 1.42
CA ASP A 45 -8.80 0.18 0.06
C ASP A 45 -8.57 1.69 -0.09
N PHE A 46 -7.41 2.04 -0.65
CA PHE A 46 -7.07 3.40 -1.03
C PHE A 46 -6.20 3.36 -2.29
N THR A 47 -6.31 4.40 -3.09
CA THR A 47 -5.58 4.47 -4.36
C THR A 47 -4.07 4.36 -4.13
N GLY A 48 -3.45 3.40 -4.82
CA GLY A 48 -2.00 3.28 -4.89
C GLY A 48 -1.37 2.23 -3.98
N ILE A 49 -2.14 1.38 -3.28
CA ILE A 49 -1.60 0.27 -2.47
C ILE A 49 -0.63 -0.60 -3.29
N LEU A 50 -1.11 -1.25 -4.36
CA LEU A 50 -0.30 -2.17 -5.16
C LEU A 50 0.96 -1.49 -5.72
N ARG A 51 0.79 -0.30 -6.33
CA ARG A 51 1.92 0.49 -6.84
C ARG A 51 2.97 0.77 -5.76
N THR A 52 2.53 1.05 -4.54
CA THR A 52 3.42 1.35 -3.41
C THR A 52 4.18 0.12 -2.99
N VAL A 53 3.49 -1.01 -2.82
CA VAL A 53 4.12 -2.29 -2.48
C VAL A 53 5.16 -2.67 -3.53
N THR A 54 4.77 -2.73 -4.82
CA THR A 54 5.70 -3.12 -5.90
C THR A 54 6.92 -2.21 -5.96
N ARG A 55 6.77 -0.89 -5.76
CA ARG A 55 7.92 0.03 -5.73
C ARG A 55 8.89 -0.25 -4.58
N VAL A 56 8.37 -0.64 -3.41
CA VAL A 56 9.24 -1.04 -2.30
C VAL A 56 9.94 -2.34 -2.65
N LEU A 57 9.22 -3.36 -3.14
CA LEU A 57 9.84 -4.64 -3.53
C LEU A 57 10.97 -4.45 -4.54
N THR A 58 10.76 -3.64 -5.58
CA THR A 58 11.82 -3.32 -6.55
C THR A 58 13.00 -2.58 -5.92
N ALA A 59 12.76 -1.65 -4.98
CA ALA A 59 13.83 -0.94 -4.28
C ALA A 59 14.57 -1.81 -3.25
N GLU A 60 14.04 -2.99 -2.95
CA GLU A 60 14.61 -4.02 -2.09
C GLU A 60 15.27 -5.16 -2.90
N ASP A 61 15.39 -5.00 -4.22
CA ASP A 61 15.87 -6.03 -5.14
C ASP A 61 15.10 -7.36 -5.01
N LEU A 62 13.80 -7.27 -4.68
CA LEU A 62 12.91 -8.42 -4.57
C LEU A 62 12.11 -8.60 -5.86
N THR A 63 12.16 -9.83 -6.39
CA THR A 63 11.43 -10.22 -7.60
C THR A 63 10.12 -10.91 -7.23
N VAL A 64 9.01 -10.42 -7.77
CA VAL A 64 7.69 -11.05 -7.61
C VAL A 64 7.62 -12.32 -8.45
N ARG A 65 7.30 -13.45 -7.82
CA ARG A 65 7.11 -14.76 -8.47
C ARG A 65 5.64 -15.11 -8.65
N CYS A 66 4.83 -14.79 -7.65
CA CYS A 66 3.39 -14.97 -7.68
C CYS A 66 2.73 -13.81 -6.94
N ALA A 67 1.56 -13.38 -7.41
CA ALA A 67 0.76 -12.38 -6.72
C ALA A 67 -0.71 -12.74 -6.83
N LYS A 68 -1.37 -12.80 -5.69
CA LYS A 68 -2.82 -12.89 -5.55
C LYS A 68 -3.32 -11.56 -4.99
N ILE A 69 -4.06 -10.82 -5.80
CA ILE A 69 -4.56 -9.48 -5.47
C ILE A 69 -6.08 -9.53 -5.41
N GLU A 70 -6.64 -9.24 -4.23
CA GLU A 70 -8.09 -9.28 -4.01
C GLU A 70 -8.53 -8.06 -3.21
N THR A 71 -9.70 -7.51 -3.54
CA THR A 71 -10.36 -6.50 -2.72
C THR A 71 -11.75 -7.00 -2.38
N VAL A 72 -12.03 -7.19 -1.09
CA VAL A 72 -13.30 -7.72 -0.61
C VAL A 72 -13.90 -6.73 0.36
N LYS A 73 -15.11 -6.23 0.06
CA LYS A 73 -15.84 -5.26 0.88
C LYS A 73 -15.00 -4.03 1.25
N GLY A 74 -14.23 -3.50 0.30
CA GLY A 74 -13.39 -2.32 0.49
C GLY A 74 -12.12 -2.57 1.31
N VAL A 75 -11.69 -3.83 1.44
CA VAL A 75 -10.43 -4.21 2.08
C VAL A 75 -9.56 -4.93 1.05
N ALA A 76 -8.38 -4.38 0.78
CA ALA A 76 -7.34 -5.04 0.00
C ALA A 76 -6.72 -6.17 0.83
N MET A 77 -6.52 -7.33 0.20
CA MET A 77 -5.93 -8.53 0.76
C MET A 77 -4.98 -9.14 -0.27
N ASP A 78 -3.77 -8.61 -0.30
CA ASP A 78 -2.76 -9.00 -1.28
C ASP A 78 -1.81 -10.04 -0.66
N VAL A 79 -1.53 -11.10 -1.41
CA VAL A 79 -0.51 -12.11 -1.07
C VAL A 79 0.49 -12.16 -2.21
N ILE A 80 1.76 -11.92 -1.91
CA ILE A 80 2.83 -11.78 -2.89
C ILE A 80 3.99 -12.68 -2.47
N ASP A 81 4.33 -13.63 -3.32
CA ASP A 81 5.49 -14.50 -3.13
C ASP A 81 6.68 -13.90 -3.90
N VAL A 82 7.81 -13.73 -3.21
CA VAL A 82 9.01 -13.07 -3.74
C VAL A 82 10.27 -13.91 -3.51
N THR A 83 11.28 -13.64 -4.32
CA THR A 83 12.67 -14.04 -4.07
C THR A 83 13.57 -12.81 -4.02
N ASP A 84 14.74 -12.93 -3.43
CA ASP A 84 15.83 -11.96 -3.61
C ASP A 84 16.41 -12.04 -5.04
N GLY A 85 17.00 -10.94 -5.47
CA GLY A 85 17.70 -10.82 -6.74
C GLY A 85 16.81 -10.93 -8.00
N PRO A 86 17.38 -10.62 -9.17
CA PRO A 86 16.66 -10.67 -10.45
C PRO A 86 16.60 -12.07 -11.08
N ASP A 87 17.46 -13.00 -10.64
CA ASP A 87 17.69 -14.28 -11.31
C ASP A 87 16.59 -15.31 -10.99
N GLU A 88 16.27 -16.23 -11.91
CA GLU A 88 15.29 -17.30 -11.70
C GLU A 88 15.61 -18.22 -10.49
N GLY A 89 16.87 -18.25 -10.04
CA GLY A 89 17.34 -19.01 -8.89
C GLY A 89 17.41 -18.24 -7.56
N GLY A 90 16.77 -17.06 -7.47
CA GLY A 90 16.73 -16.27 -6.24
C GLY A 90 16.25 -17.05 -5.02
N ALA A 91 16.79 -16.72 -3.85
CA ALA A 91 16.45 -17.30 -2.57
C ALA A 91 15.31 -16.53 -1.89
N ARG A 92 14.82 -17.07 -0.76
CA ARG A 92 13.96 -16.29 0.14
C ARG A 92 14.77 -15.15 0.77
N VAL A 93 14.09 -14.08 1.16
CA VAL A 93 14.66 -12.96 1.92
C VAL A 93 15.37 -13.49 3.16
N ALA A 94 16.60 -13.04 3.41
CA ALA A 94 17.36 -13.42 4.60
C ALA A 94 16.61 -13.02 5.88
N GLU A 95 16.68 -13.84 6.92
CA GLU A 95 15.96 -13.61 8.18
C GLU A 95 16.28 -12.24 8.80
N ASP A 96 17.55 -11.82 8.71
CA ASP A 96 18.01 -10.52 9.22
C ASP A 96 17.43 -9.31 8.46
N ASP A 97 16.94 -9.52 7.23
CA ASP A 97 16.34 -8.49 6.39
C ASP A 97 14.81 -8.39 6.51
N VAL A 98 14.15 -9.39 7.11
CA VAL A 98 12.68 -9.48 7.14
C VAL A 98 12.04 -8.24 7.78
N GLU A 99 12.48 -7.84 8.97
CA GLU A 99 11.89 -6.68 9.66
C GLU A 99 12.17 -5.36 8.94
N ARG A 100 13.32 -5.29 8.25
CA ARG A 100 13.69 -4.11 7.45
C ARG A 100 12.76 -3.96 6.25
N VAL A 101 12.53 -5.03 5.49
CA VAL A 101 11.59 -5.06 4.35
C VAL A 101 10.17 -4.77 4.83
N ARG A 102 9.72 -5.44 5.89
CA ARG A 102 8.40 -5.22 6.49
C ARG A 102 8.19 -3.75 6.89
N GLY A 103 9.18 -3.16 7.57
CA GLY A 103 9.16 -1.77 7.98
C GLY A 103 9.07 -0.80 6.80
N ARG A 104 9.83 -1.05 5.72
CA ARG A 104 9.78 -0.22 4.50
C ARG A 104 8.41 -0.27 3.82
N ILE A 105 7.80 -1.46 3.71
CA ILE A 105 6.47 -1.62 3.11
C ILE A 105 5.42 -0.88 3.96
N LEU A 106 5.44 -1.10 5.29
CA LEU A 106 4.50 -0.45 6.20
C LEU A 106 4.59 1.08 6.15
N GLN A 107 5.81 1.62 6.22
CA GLN A 107 6.04 3.07 6.14
C GLN A 107 5.53 3.65 4.81
N ALA A 108 5.84 3.00 3.69
CA ALA A 108 5.43 3.49 2.37
C ALA A 108 3.91 3.48 2.18
N LEU A 109 3.23 2.45 2.69
CA LEU A 109 1.76 2.37 2.66
C LEU A 109 1.13 3.46 3.52
N VAL A 110 1.67 3.71 4.72
CA VAL A 110 1.23 4.80 5.60
C VAL A 110 1.38 6.17 4.92
N ASP A 111 2.55 6.45 4.32
CA ASP A 111 2.80 7.71 3.62
C ASP A 111 1.80 7.91 2.46
N THR A 112 1.50 6.82 1.74
CA THR A 112 0.56 6.83 0.62
C THR A 112 -0.87 7.07 1.10
N ALA A 113 -1.30 6.37 2.15
CA ALA A 113 -2.63 6.53 2.75
C ALA A 113 -2.84 7.96 3.29
N ALA A 114 -1.82 8.53 3.95
CA ALA A 114 -1.85 9.90 4.45
C ALA A 114 -2.00 10.92 3.31
N ALA A 115 -1.32 10.70 2.18
CA ALA A 115 -1.41 11.56 1.00
C ALA A 115 -2.77 11.46 0.30
N SER A 116 -3.39 10.27 0.25
CA SER A 116 -4.70 10.06 -0.40
C SER A 116 -5.83 10.91 0.21
N ARG A 117 -5.75 11.28 1.50
CA ARG A 117 -6.72 12.21 2.12
C ARG A 117 -6.70 13.61 1.50
N THR A 118 -5.52 14.13 1.18
CA THR A 118 -5.37 15.50 0.67
C THR A 118 -5.97 15.71 -0.71
N LYS A 119 -6.26 14.61 -1.44
CA LYS A 119 -6.79 14.66 -2.81
C LYS A 119 -8.31 14.51 -2.89
N GLY A 120 -8.97 14.10 -1.79
CA GLY A 120 -10.41 13.84 -1.74
C GLY A 120 -11.28 15.03 -1.29
N GLU A 121 -10.70 16.18 -0.94
CA GLU A 121 -11.41 17.32 -0.35
C GLU A 121 -11.44 18.57 -1.26
N GLY A 122 -11.13 18.41 -2.56
CA GLY A 122 -10.98 19.53 -3.49
C GLY A 122 -11.61 19.37 -4.89
N ASP A 123 -12.41 18.33 -5.15
CA ASP A 123 -13.06 18.17 -6.46
C ASP A 123 -14.48 17.60 -6.31
N GLY A 124 -15.43 18.50 -6.03
CA GLY A 124 -16.83 18.14 -5.78
C GLY A 124 -17.75 19.36 -5.78
N GLY A 125 -17.63 20.23 -6.78
CA GLY A 125 -18.45 21.43 -6.89
C GLY A 125 -18.53 22.05 -8.28
N VAL A 126 -19.27 21.42 -9.20
CA VAL A 126 -20.09 22.07 -10.24
C VAL A 126 -21.22 21.06 -10.55
N GLY A 127 -22.47 21.24 -10.11
CA GLY A 127 -23.38 22.27 -10.59
C GLY A 127 -24.30 21.69 -11.67
N ARG A 128 -25.41 21.05 -11.28
CA ARG A 128 -26.65 21.01 -12.07
C ARG A 128 -27.85 21.06 -11.12
N GLN A 129 -28.33 22.27 -10.91
CA GLN A 129 -29.70 22.54 -10.53
C GLN A 129 -30.56 22.29 -11.77
N HIS A 130 -31.50 21.36 -11.69
CA HIS A 130 -32.74 21.45 -12.45
C HIS A 130 -33.87 21.28 -11.44
N ALA A 131 -34.37 22.42 -11.00
CA ALA A 131 -35.75 22.57 -10.57
C ALA A 131 -36.67 22.58 -11.80
N GLU A 132 -37.98 22.49 -11.52
CA GLU A 132 -39.13 22.53 -12.43
C GLU A 132 -39.57 21.14 -12.95
N GLU A 133 -40.83 20.71 -12.85
CA GLU A 133 -42.04 21.45 -12.47
C GLU A 133 -43.14 20.48 -12.03
N ARG A 134 -43.98 20.96 -11.12
CA ARG A 134 -45.23 20.34 -10.74
C ARG A 134 -46.22 20.53 -11.88
N THR A 135 -46.85 19.46 -12.34
CA THR A 135 -48.17 19.59 -12.98
C THR A 135 -49.12 18.61 -12.31
N ARG A 136 -50.03 19.18 -11.52
CA ARG A 136 -51.33 18.59 -11.23
C ARG A 136 -52.19 18.76 -12.49
N GLY A 137 -52.83 17.67 -12.89
CA GLY A 137 -53.90 17.61 -13.87
C GLY A 137 -54.57 16.25 -13.69
#